data_AF-A0A0S7EMR4-F1
#
_entry.id   AF-A0A0S7EMR4-F1
#
_cell.length_a   1.000
_cell.length_b   1.000
_cell.length_c   1.000
_cell.angle_alpha   90.00
_cell.angle_beta   90.00
_cell.angle_gamma   90.00
#
_symmetry.space_group_name_H-M   'P 1'
#
loop_
_entity.id
_entity.type
_entity.pdbx_description
1 polymer ?
#
loop_
_entity_poly.entity_id
_entity_poly.type
_entity_poly.pdbx_seq_one_letter_code
_entity_poly.pdbx_strand_id
1 'polypeptide(L)'
;SDVWSYGVLLWEIFTLGGSPYPGIPVEELFKLLKEGHRMDKPANCTHELYMIMRECWHAVPSQRPTFRQLVEDLDRILSITSTDEYLDLSVPFEQYSPTCQDSNSTCSSGDDSVFAHDPLPDEPCLPKQPPSNAVIRT
;
A
#
# COMPACT_ATOMS: atom_id res chain seq x y z
N SER A 1 14.92 -9.27 10.45
CA SER A 1 13.95 -10.35 10.65
C SER A 1 12.63 -9.68 10.98
N ASP A 2 12.04 -9.75 12.17
CA ASP A 2 10.64 -9.31 12.32
C ASP A 2 10.48 -7.80 12.58
N VAL A 3 11.39 -7.22 13.34
CA VAL A 3 11.37 -5.76 13.63
C VAL A 3 11.48 -4.92 12.36
N TRP A 4 12.27 -5.38 11.39
CA TRP A 4 12.36 -4.69 10.10
C TRP A 4 11.01 -4.68 9.37
N SER A 5 10.38 -5.86 9.27
CA SER A 5 9.07 -6.01 8.63
C SER A 5 7.99 -5.25 9.39
N TYR A 6 8.10 -5.14 10.72
CA TYR A 6 7.21 -4.29 11.51
C TYR A 6 7.36 -2.81 11.13
N GLY A 7 8.57 -2.32 10.88
CA GLY A 7 8.77 -0.96 10.33
C GLY A 7 8.09 -0.76 8.97
N VAL A 8 8.12 -1.78 8.10
CA VAL A 8 7.38 -1.77 6.82
C VAL A 8 5.88 -1.74 7.07
N LEU A 9 5.37 -2.57 7.98
CA LEU A 9 3.96 -2.60 8.36
C LEU A 9 3.48 -1.24 8.91
N LEU A 10 4.27 -0.60 9.77
CA LEU A 10 3.96 0.74 10.25
C LEU A 10 3.85 1.72 9.07
N TRP A 11 4.77 1.66 8.11
CA TRP A 11 4.70 2.49 6.92
C TRP A 11 3.43 2.21 6.09
N GLU A 12 3.04 0.95 5.92
CA GLU A 12 1.79 0.57 5.25
C GLU A 12 0.56 1.12 5.98
N ILE A 13 0.52 1.04 7.31
CA ILE A 13 -0.57 1.61 8.13
C ILE A 13 -0.69 3.12 7.91
N PHE A 14 0.43 3.86 7.97
CA PHE A 14 0.43 5.31 7.82
C PHE A 14 0.28 5.81 6.39
N THR A 15 0.36 4.91 5.40
CA THR A 15 -0.02 5.17 4.01
C THR A 15 -1.41 4.61 3.67
N LEU A 16 -2.15 4.11 4.66
CA LEU A 16 -3.48 3.52 4.51
C LEU A 16 -3.51 2.35 3.51
N GLY A 17 -2.49 1.49 3.58
CA GLY A 17 -2.35 0.31 2.71
C GLY A 17 -1.53 0.55 1.44
N GLY A 18 -0.66 1.57 1.43
CA GLY A 18 0.26 1.82 0.34
C GLY A 18 1.22 0.65 0.11
N SER A 19 1.61 0.41 -1.15
CA SER A 19 2.59 -0.63 -1.48
C SER A 19 4.01 -0.17 -1.09
N PRO A 20 4.78 -0.96 -0.32
CA PRO A 20 6.14 -0.59 0.07
C PRO A 20 7.07 -0.40 -1.14
N TYR A 21 7.97 0.58 -1.06
CA TYR A 21 8.88 0.98 -2.14
C TYR A 21 8.15 1.18 -3.49
N PRO A 22 7.16 2.08 -3.55
CA PRO A 22 6.34 2.24 -4.75
C PRO A 22 7.19 2.66 -5.95
N GLY A 23 6.92 2.08 -7.12
CA GLY A 23 7.65 2.35 -8.36
C GLY A 23 9.05 1.74 -8.44
N ILE A 24 9.53 1.04 -7.40
CA ILE A 24 10.84 0.38 -7.40
C ILE A 24 10.65 -1.12 -7.67
N PRO A 25 11.20 -1.65 -8.78
CA PRO A 25 11.17 -3.08 -9.05
C PRO A 25 12.03 -3.85 -8.03
N VAL A 26 11.63 -5.08 -7.70
CA VAL A 26 12.28 -5.91 -6.66
C VAL A 26 13.75 -6.16 -7.00
N GLU A 27 14.08 -6.27 -8.29
CA GLU A 27 15.43 -6.46 -8.81
C GLU A 27 16.38 -5.30 -8.44
N GLU A 28 15.86 -4.08 -8.41
CA GLU A 28 16.62 -2.86 -8.07
C GLU A 28 16.63 -2.60 -6.56
N LEU A 29 15.58 -3.01 -5.85
CA LEU A 29 15.40 -2.77 -4.42
C LEU A 29 16.59 -3.26 -3.58
N PHE A 30 17.13 -4.45 -3.88
CA PHE A 30 18.28 -4.99 -3.14
C PHE A 30 19.51 -4.09 -3.21
N LYS A 31 19.73 -3.44 -4.36
CA LYS A 31 20.86 -2.52 -4.55
C LYS A 31 20.63 -1.24 -3.73
N LEU A 32 19.45 -0.65 -3.85
CA LEU A 32 19.08 0.56 -3.11
C LEU A 32 19.15 0.37 -1.59
N LEU A 33 18.68 -0.77 -1.07
CA LEU A 33 18.75 -1.08 0.36
C LEU A 33 20.19 -1.17 0.88
N LYS A 34 21.12 -1.71 0.07
CA LYS A 34 22.56 -1.76 0.38
C LYS A 34 23.20 -0.37 0.36
N GLU A 35 22.73 0.52 -0.51
CA GLU A 35 23.15 1.93 -0.57
C GLU A 35 22.53 2.78 0.55
N GLY A 36 21.64 2.19 1.36
CA GLY A 36 21.05 2.83 2.53
C GLY A 36 19.71 3.51 2.25
N HIS A 37 19.14 3.37 1.05
CA HIS A 37 17.82 3.90 0.72
C HIS A 37 16.74 3.33 1.64
N ARG A 38 15.80 4.17 2.06
CA ARG A 38 14.62 3.84 2.86
C ARG A 38 13.43 4.66 2.35
N MET A 39 12.22 4.16 2.57
CA MET A 39 10.99 4.90 2.21
C MET A 39 10.92 6.23 2.96
N ASP A 40 10.36 7.26 2.32
CA ASP A 40 10.17 8.55 2.96
C ASP A 40 9.04 8.50 4.00
N LYS A 41 8.96 9.58 4.78
CA LYS A 41 7.90 9.76 5.77
C LYS A 41 6.53 9.86 5.08
N PRO A 42 5.53 9.05 5.45
CA PRO A 42 4.16 9.23 4.97
C PRO A 42 3.61 10.62 5.33
N ALA A 43 2.66 11.12 4.53
CA ALA A 43 2.07 12.44 4.71
C ALA A 43 1.46 12.61 6.12
N ASN A 44 0.61 11.66 6.53
CA ASN A 44 -0.12 11.67 7.79
C ASN A 44 0.65 11.03 8.96
N CYS A 45 1.96 10.81 8.80
CA CYS A 45 2.81 10.26 9.85
C CYS A 45 3.56 11.38 10.59
N THR A 46 3.56 11.35 11.92
CA THR A 46 4.38 12.27 12.73
C THR A 46 5.87 11.96 12.54
N HIS A 47 6.72 12.94 12.82
CA HIS A 47 8.17 12.73 12.72
C HIS A 47 8.66 11.64 13.68
N GLU A 48 8.11 11.61 14.90
CA GLU A 48 8.49 10.64 15.94
C GLU A 48 8.18 9.21 15.53
N LEU A 49 6.97 8.95 15.01
CA LEU A 49 6.60 7.63 14.48
C LEU A 49 7.48 7.20 13.29
N TYR A 50 7.84 8.15 12.42
CA TYR A 50 8.76 7.85 11.33
C TYR A 50 10.18 7.55 11.82
N MET A 51 10.65 8.17 12.90
CA MET A 51 11.94 7.79 13.49
C MET A 51 11.90 6.35 14.02
N ILE A 52 10.80 5.91 14.62
CA ILE A 52 10.62 4.50 15.01
C ILE A 52 10.72 3.56 13.78
N MET A 53 10.10 3.92 12.65
CA MET A 53 10.24 3.14 11.40
C MET A 53 11.72 3.10 10.94
N ARG A 54 12.42 4.23 11.02
CA ARG A 54 13.83 4.34 10.63
C ARG A 54 14.75 3.50 11.51
N GLU A 55 14.49 3.44 12.81
CA GLU A 55 15.20 2.57 13.75
C GLU A 55 14.93 1.09 13.47
N CYS A 56 13.68 0.73 13.15
CA CYS A 56 13.33 -0.61 12.68
C CYS A 56 14.15 -1.02 11.44
N TRP A 57 14.44 -0.05 10.56
CA TRP A 57 15.21 -0.25 9.33
C TRP A 57 16.71 -0.01 9.47
N HIS A 58 17.25 -0.03 10.69
CA HIS A 58 18.68 0.06 10.89
C HIS A 58 19.41 -1.08 10.17
N ALA A 59 20.55 -0.76 9.54
CA ALA A 59 21.33 -1.74 8.76
C ALA A 59 21.88 -2.87 9.66
N VAL A 60 22.42 -2.49 10.82
CA VAL A 60 22.89 -3.42 11.85
C VAL A 60 21.69 -3.94 12.66
N PRO A 61 21.38 -5.27 12.64
CA PRO A 61 20.19 -5.81 13.29
C PRO A 61 20.14 -5.60 14.81
N SER A 62 21.29 -5.60 15.49
CA SER A 62 21.36 -5.41 16.95
C SER A 62 21.11 -3.97 17.41
N GLN A 63 21.10 -3.01 16.49
CA GLN A 63 20.75 -1.61 16.79
C GLN A 63 19.27 -1.31 16.53
N ARG A 64 18.50 -2.29 16.04
CA ARG A 64 17.06 -2.15 15.91
C ARG A 64 16.41 -2.29 17.29
N PRO A 65 15.29 -1.59 17.55
CA PRO A 65 14.59 -1.70 18.81
C PRO A 65 14.02 -3.11 18.98
N THR A 66 13.87 -3.53 20.22
CA THR A 66 13.08 -4.73 20.55
C THR A 66 11.60 -4.41 20.50
N PHE A 67 10.74 -5.41 20.33
CA PHE A 67 9.29 -5.20 20.44
C PHE A 67 8.87 -4.63 21.79
N ARG A 68 9.59 -4.95 22.87
CA ARG A 68 9.35 -4.33 24.16
C ARG A 68 9.55 -2.81 24.12
N GLN A 69 10.68 -2.35 23.56
CA GLN A 69 10.96 -0.92 23.40
C GLN A 69 9.92 -0.26 22.48
N LEU A 70 9.57 -0.91 21.36
CA LEU A 70 8.52 -0.43 20.46
C LEU A 70 7.18 -0.23 21.17
N VAL A 71 6.78 -1.16 22.04
CA VAL A 71 5.55 -1.03 22.85
C VAL A 71 5.66 0.15 23.80
N GLU A 72 6.78 0.28 24.52
CA GLU A 72 7.01 1.39 25.48
C GLU A 72 6.99 2.77 24.77
N ASP A 73 7.57 2.86 23.57
CA ASP A 73 7.60 4.11 22.79
C ASP A 73 6.24 4.43 22.15
N LEU A 74 5.55 3.44 21.60
CA LEU A 74 4.21 3.64 21.04
C LEU A 74 3.18 3.99 22.12
N ASP A 75 3.26 3.40 23.32
CA ASP A 75 2.39 3.74 24.45
C ASP A 75 2.57 5.21 24.89
N ARG A 76 3.83 5.69 24.90
CA ARG A 76 4.14 7.10 25.16
C ARG A 76 3.53 8.01 24.11
N ILE A 77 3.70 7.69 22.83
CA ILE A 77 3.15 8.48 21.72
C ILE A 77 1.62 8.54 21.83
N LEU A 78 0.97 7.38 22.01
CA LEU A 78 -0.49 7.30 22.16
C LEU A 78 -1.01 8.09 23.36
N SER A 79 -0.27 8.09 24.47
CA SER A 79 -0.63 8.90 25.65
C SER A 79 -0.63 10.40 25.34
N ILE A 80 0.35 10.86 24.54
CA ILE A 80 0.50 12.28 24.16
C ILE A 80 -0.57 12.69 23.14
N THR A 81 -0.86 11.84 22.16
CA THR A 81 -1.80 12.13 21.06
C THR A 81 -3.24 11.74 21.37
N SER A 82 -3.54 11.33 22.61
CA SER A 82 -4.85 10.78 23.01
C SER A 82 -6.03 11.73 22.82
N THR A 83 -5.75 13.03 22.68
CA THR A 83 -6.75 14.08 22.44
C THR A 83 -6.80 14.59 21.00
N ASP A 84 -5.95 14.06 20.12
CA ASP A 84 -5.90 14.50 18.73
C ASP A 84 -7.13 13.99 17.96
N GLU A 85 -7.61 14.79 17.00
CA GLU A 85 -8.70 14.36 16.14
C GLU A 85 -8.26 13.19 15.26
N TYR A 86 -9.17 12.23 15.06
CA TYR A 86 -8.92 11.11 14.17
C TYR A 86 -8.75 11.59 12.73
N LEU A 87 -7.96 10.82 11.96
CA LEU A 87 -7.81 11.03 10.52
C LEU A 87 -9.18 10.96 9.84
N ASP A 88 -9.51 11.99 9.07
CA ASP A 88 -10.68 11.97 8.18
C ASP A 88 -10.34 11.18 6.92
N LEU A 89 -11.01 10.04 6.73
CA LEU A 89 -10.83 9.17 5.57
C LEU A 89 -11.72 9.57 4.38
N SER A 90 -12.61 10.53 4.55
CA SER A 90 -13.50 11.01 3.48
C SER A 90 -12.81 11.99 2.52
N VAL A 91 -11.67 12.54 2.91
CA VAL A 91 -10.86 13.44 2.10
C VAL A 91 -10.03 12.64 1.10
N PRO A 92 -9.94 13.03 -0.18
CA PRO A 92 -9.08 12.36 -1.15
C PRO A 92 -7.64 12.29 -0.64
N PHE A 93 -7.14 11.07 -0.43
CA PHE A 93 -5.78 10.84 0.05
C PHE A 93 -4.80 11.00 -1.12
N GLU A 94 -3.76 11.81 -0.95
CA GLU A 94 -2.65 11.81 -1.90
C GLU A 94 -1.94 10.46 -1.79
N GLN A 95 -2.13 9.59 -2.80
CA GLN A 95 -1.34 8.38 -2.93
C GLN A 95 0.13 8.78 -2.89
N TYR A 96 0.88 8.23 -1.94
CA TYR A 96 2.32 8.45 -1.84
C TYR A 96 2.96 8.02 -3.17
N SER A 97 3.26 9.00 -4.02
CA SER A 97 3.94 8.83 -5.29
C SER A 97 5.36 9.33 -5.11
N PRO A 98 6.36 8.45 -4.96
CA PRO A 98 7.73 8.87 -5.03
C PRO A 98 7.97 9.35 -6.47
N THR A 99 8.60 10.50 -6.63
CA THR A 99 8.90 11.04 -7.95
C THR A 99 9.89 10.12 -8.67
N CYS A 100 9.38 9.23 -9.51
CA CYS A 100 10.13 8.65 -10.62
C CYS A 100 9.22 8.64 -11.86
N GLN A 101 9.79 9.12 -12.97
CA GLN A 101 9.07 9.46 -14.19
C GLN A 101 8.37 8.26 -14.85
N ASP A 102 7.24 8.57 -15.47
CA ASP A 102 6.27 7.68 -16.10
C ASP A 102 6.88 6.44 -16.78
N SER A 103 6.45 5.27 -16.34
CA SER A 103 6.55 4.02 -17.10
C SER A 103 5.18 3.34 -17.05
N ASN A 104 4.43 3.46 -18.16
CA ASN A 104 3.11 2.85 -18.36
C ASN A 104 3.10 1.39 -17.88
N SER A 105 2.43 1.15 -16.75
CA SER A 105 2.20 -0.19 -16.23
C SER A 105 0.70 -0.46 -16.25
N THR A 106 0.22 -1.15 -17.27
CA THR A 106 -1.15 -1.66 -17.32
C THR A 106 -1.23 -2.87 -16.41
N CYS A 107 -1.78 -2.71 -15.20
CA CYS A 107 -2.20 -3.85 -14.39
C CYS A 107 -3.58 -4.30 -14.87
N SER A 108 -3.65 -5.48 -15.48
CA SER A 108 -4.94 -6.14 -15.71
C SER A 108 -5.43 -6.70 -14.39
N SER A 109 -6.41 -6.03 -13.77
CA SER A 109 -7.15 -6.57 -12.64
C SER A 109 -8.01 -7.74 -13.12
N GLY A 110 -7.54 -8.96 -12.89
CA GLY A 110 -8.41 -10.13 -12.86
C GLY A 110 -9.38 -9.99 -11.69
N ASP A 111 -10.65 -10.17 -11.96
CA ASP A 111 -11.75 -10.14 -11.01
C ASP A 111 -11.66 -11.33 -10.05
N ASP A 112 -11.40 -11.09 -8.78
CA ASP A 112 -11.54 -12.09 -7.72
C ASP A 112 -12.48 -11.55 -6.64
N SER A 113 -13.78 -11.53 -6.97
CA SER A 113 -14.84 -11.14 -6.04
C SER A 113 -15.44 -12.38 -5.37
N VAL A 114 -15.05 -12.61 -4.12
CA VAL A 114 -15.53 -13.69 -3.23
C VAL A 114 -16.98 -13.54 -2.74
N PHE A 115 -17.77 -12.66 -3.34
CA PHE A 115 -19.18 -12.47 -3.04
C PHE A 115 -20.04 -12.79 -4.27
N ALA A 116 -20.07 -14.06 -4.66
CA ALA A 116 -21.05 -14.55 -5.62
C ALA A 116 -22.35 -14.89 -4.86
N HIS A 117 -23.46 -14.22 -5.22
CA HIS A 117 -24.80 -14.68 -4.88
C HIS A 117 -25.17 -15.84 -5.81
N ASP A 118 -25.60 -16.96 -5.22
CA ASP A 118 -26.05 -18.18 -5.92
C ASP A 118 -27.12 -17.91 -6.99
N PRO A 119 -26.99 -18.44 -8.22
CA PRO A 119 -28.05 -18.40 -9.22
C PRO A 119 -28.98 -19.63 -9.13
N LEU A 120 -30.30 -19.38 -9.21
CA LEU A 120 -31.37 -20.37 -9.38
C LEU A 120 -31.31 -21.06 -10.77
N PRO A 121 -31.84 -22.30 -10.93
CA PRO A 121 -31.58 -23.10 -12.11
C PRO A 121 -32.50 -22.79 -13.31
N ASP A 122 -31.83 -22.70 -14.48
CA ASP A 122 -32.18 -23.02 -15.87
C ASP A 122 -33.55 -22.64 -16.49
N GLU A 123 -33.49 -21.78 -17.53
CA GLU A 123 -34.36 -21.89 -18.71
C GLU A 123 -33.54 -21.77 -20.02
N PRO A 124 -33.88 -22.52 -21.09
CA PRO A 124 -32.97 -22.84 -22.20
C PRO A 124 -32.88 -21.78 -23.33
N CYS A 125 -31.72 -21.75 -23.97
CA CYS A 125 -31.27 -20.78 -24.97
C CYS A 125 -32.01 -20.80 -26.33
N LEU A 126 -32.41 -19.62 -26.83
CA LEU A 126 -32.80 -19.38 -28.23
C LEU A 126 -31.56 -19.08 -29.14
N PRO A 127 -31.60 -19.43 -30.44
CA PRO A 127 -30.43 -19.38 -31.33
C PRO A 127 -30.11 -18.00 -31.94
N LYS A 128 -28.81 -17.79 -32.21
CA LYS A 128 -28.13 -16.58 -32.67
C LYS A 128 -28.49 -16.16 -34.11
N GLN A 129 -28.59 -14.84 -34.37
CA GLN A 129 -28.52 -14.25 -35.72
C GLN A 129 -27.20 -13.46 -35.94
N PRO A 130 -26.64 -13.44 -37.16
CA PRO A 130 -25.31 -12.85 -37.47
C PRO A 130 -25.38 -11.35 -37.83
N PRO A 131 -24.23 -10.65 -37.97
CA PRO A 131 -24.18 -9.19 -37.94
C PRO A 131 -24.47 -8.58 -39.30
N SER A 132 -25.26 -7.51 -39.34
CA SER A 132 -25.38 -6.65 -40.53
C SER A 132 -24.43 -5.47 -40.44
N ASN A 133 -23.43 -5.48 -41.31
CA ASN A 133 -22.65 -4.30 -41.64
C ASN A 133 -23.31 -3.58 -42.82
N ALA A 134 -23.47 -2.27 -42.64
CA ALA A 134 -23.08 -1.23 -43.60
C ALA A 134 -24.16 -0.41 -44.35
N VAL A 135 -23.80 0.88 -44.43
CA VAL A 135 -24.00 1.90 -45.49
C VAL A 135 -25.27 2.76 -45.48
N ILE A 136 -25.06 4.04 -45.16
CA ILE A 136 -25.84 5.19 -45.62
C ILE A 136 -25.41 5.53 -47.06
N ARG A 137 -26.36 5.74 -47.99
CA ARG A 137 -26.31 6.80 -49.03
C ARG A 137 -27.60 6.92 -49.83
N THR A 138 -28.09 8.17 -49.88
CA THR A 138 -29.00 8.88 -50.83
C THR A 138 -30.29 8.22 -51.26
#